data_AF-A0AAD9BRZ1-F1
#
_entry.id   AF-A0AAD9BRZ1-F1
#
_cell.length_a   1.000
_cell.length_b   1.000
_cell.length_c   1.000
_cell.angle_alpha   90.00
_cell.angle_beta   90.00
_cell.angle_gamma   90.00
#
_symmetry.space_group_name_H-M   'P 1'
#
loop_
_entity.id
_entity.type
_entity.pdbx_description
1 polymer ?
#
loop_
_entity_poly.entity_id
_entity_poly.type
_entity_poly.pdbx_seq_one_letter_code
_entity_poly.pdbx_strand_id
1 'polypeptide(L)'
;MACIGDADPFTAAIPATKVELTVSCRNLLDRDTFSKSDPICVLYTQGIANREWREFGRTEVIDNTLNPDFVRKFILDYFFEERQNLRFDLYDLDCKSDNLSKHDFLGQAFCTLGEIVGSLGSRMEKLLIGIPGKKCGTFIVRAEELSNCR
;
A
#
# COMPACT_ATOMS: atom_id res chain seq x y z
N MET A 1 -43.67 -19.38 -21.78
CA MET A 1 -42.56 -20.15 -22.37
C MET A 1 -41.36 -19.20 -22.43
N ALA A 2 -40.22 -19.61 -21.88
CA ALA A 2 -39.03 -18.83 -21.48
C ALA A 2 -38.40 -17.99 -22.63
N CYS A 3 -37.63 -16.91 -22.35
CA CYS A 3 -36.26 -16.86 -21.81
C CYS A 3 -36.03 -15.49 -21.11
N ILE A 4 -35.56 -15.35 -19.86
CA ILE A 4 -34.24 -15.61 -19.25
C ILE A 4 -33.06 -14.99 -20.02
N GLY A 5 -32.76 -13.73 -19.68
CA GLY A 5 -31.48 -13.25 -19.19
C GLY A 5 -30.22 -13.45 -20.05
N ASP A 6 -29.74 -12.34 -20.61
CA ASP A 6 -28.32 -12.10 -20.85
C ASP A 6 -27.97 -10.79 -20.15
N ALA A 7 -27.61 -10.90 -18.87
CA ALA A 7 -26.84 -9.87 -18.18
C ALA A 7 -25.38 -10.13 -18.53
N ASP A 8 -24.74 -9.16 -19.18
CA ASP A 8 -23.35 -9.23 -19.64
C ASP A 8 -22.41 -9.48 -18.43
N PRO A 9 -21.61 -10.56 -18.41
CA PRO A 9 -20.71 -10.88 -17.29
C PRO A 9 -19.45 -9.98 -17.23
N PHE A 10 -19.41 -8.90 -18.00
CA PHE A 10 -18.25 -8.00 -18.11
C PHE A 10 -18.66 -6.53 -18.08
N THR A 11 -19.58 -6.14 -17.21
CA THR A 11 -19.50 -4.77 -16.67
C THR A 11 -18.27 -4.72 -15.79
N ALA A 12 -17.08 -4.70 -16.41
CA ALA A 12 -15.89 -4.17 -15.78
C ALA A 12 -16.33 -2.79 -15.31
N ALA A 13 -16.43 -2.61 -13.99
CA ALA A 13 -16.71 -1.30 -13.42
C ALA A 13 -15.75 -0.34 -14.14
N ILE A 14 -16.28 0.75 -14.68
CA ILE A 14 -15.43 1.74 -15.34
C ILE A 14 -14.75 2.47 -14.19
N PRO A 15 -13.40 2.52 -14.13
CA PRO A 15 -12.72 3.21 -13.05
C PRO A 15 -13.14 4.68 -13.06
N ALA A 16 -13.51 5.17 -11.88
CA ALA A 16 -13.96 6.54 -11.73
C ALA A 16 -12.82 7.51 -12.05
N THR A 17 -11.62 7.19 -11.57
CA THR A 17 -10.39 7.94 -11.83
C THR A 17 -9.17 7.06 -11.53
N LYS A 18 -8.00 7.44 -12.03
CA LYS A 18 -6.74 6.84 -11.61
C LYS A 18 -6.16 7.67 -10.47
N VAL A 19 -5.62 7.01 -9.46
CA VAL A 19 -5.00 7.66 -8.31
C VAL A 19 -3.57 7.18 -8.16
N GLU A 20 -2.71 8.13 -7.87
CA GLU A 20 -1.31 7.90 -7.60
C GLU A 20 -1.07 7.95 -6.09
N LEU A 21 -0.58 6.85 -5.53
CA LEU A 21 -0.21 6.76 -4.12
C LEU A 21 1.29 6.96 -3.95
N THR A 22 1.65 7.93 -3.10
CA THR A 22 3.01 8.14 -2.61
C THR A 22 3.09 7.72 -1.15
N VAL A 23 4.11 6.95 -0.80
CA VAL A 23 4.28 6.38 0.55
C VAL A 23 5.50 7.00 1.21
N SER A 24 5.40 7.28 2.50
CA SER A 24 6.53 7.68 3.34
C SER A 24 6.34 7.14 4.76
N CYS A 25 7.42 6.98 5.51
CA CYS A 25 7.36 6.53 6.90
C CYS A 25 8.21 7.42 7.79
N ARG A 26 7.85 7.48 9.07
CA ARG A 26 8.58 8.27 10.08
C ARG A 26 8.80 7.45 11.34
N ASN A 27 10.00 7.57 11.90
CA ASN A 27 10.41 6.92 13.13
C ASN A 27 10.16 5.39 13.12
N LEU A 28 10.58 4.74 12.04
CA LEU A 28 10.53 3.28 11.92
C LEU A 28 11.26 2.60 13.07
N LEU A 29 10.85 1.38 13.40
CA LEU A 29 11.51 0.56 14.40
C LEU A 29 12.91 0.21 13.92
N ASP A 30 13.91 0.73 14.64
CA ASP A 30 15.30 0.32 14.48
C ASP A 30 15.48 -1.10 15.03
N ARG A 31 15.76 -2.06 14.13
CA ARG A 31 16.02 -3.46 14.49
C ARG A 31 17.51 -3.73 14.73
N ASP A 32 18.38 -2.91 14.14
CA ASP A 32 19.82 -3.09 14.16
C ASP A 32 20.51 -2.23 15.23
N THR A 33 21.54 -2.79 15.87
CA THR A 33 22.26 -2.14 16.97
C THR A 33 23.45 -1.30 16.48
N PHE A 34 23.86 -1.47 15.22
CA PHE A 34 25.07 -0.86 14.64
C PHE A 34 24.84 -0.14 13.29
N SER A 35 23.65 -0.26 12.70
CA SER A 35 23.21 0.40 11.46
C SER A 35 21.72 0.73 11.57
N LYS A 36 21.20 1.66 10.76
CA LYS A 36 19.75 1.87 10.64
C LYS A 36 19.20 0.91 9.58
N SER A 37 17.89 0.76 9.60
CA SER A 37 17.15 -0.01 8.60
C SER A 37 17.27 0.52 7.16
N ASP A 38 17.14 -0.43 6.22
CA ASP A 38 17.02 -0.26 4.78
C ASP A 38 15.56 -0.55 4.34
N PRO A 39 14.60 0.34 4.64
CA PRO A 39 13.19 0.06 4.44
C PRO A 39 12.78 -0.08 2.97
N ILE A 40 11.90 -1.06 2.72
CA ILE A 40 11.08 -1.20 1.51
C ILE A 40 9.60 -1.31 1.88
N CYS A 41 8.73 -0.78 1.03
CA CYS A 41 7.29 -0.94 1.15
C CYS A 41 6.72 -1.84 0.05
N VAL A 42 5.91 -2.82 0.45
CA VAL A 42 5.17 -3.70 -0.45
C VAL A 42 3.68 -3.41 -0.31
N LEU A 43 3.04 -3.05 -1.41
CA LEU A 43 1.60 -2.85 -1.48
C LEU A 43 0.91 -4.14 -1.91
N TYR A 44 -0.10 -4.54 -1.16
CA TYR A 44 -1.02 -5.61 -1.48
C TYR A 44 -2.43 -5.07 -1.67
N THR A 45 -3.10 -5.55 -2.72
CA THR A 45 -4.51 -5.28 -3.00
C THR A 45 -5.33 -6.55 -2.75
N GLN A 46 -6.54 -6.40 -2.21
CA GLN A 46 -7.44 -7.52 -1.98
C GLN A 46 -8.33 -7.76 -3.20
N GLY A 47 -8.37 -8.99 -3.70
CA GLY A 47 -9.24 -9.37 -4.83
C GLY A 47 -10.73 -9.35 -4.45
N ILE A 48 -11.56 -8.83 -5.35
CA ILE A 48 -13.01 -8.59 -5.12
C ILE A 48 -13.77 -9.92 -4.87
N ALA A 49 -13.46 -10.98 -5.61
CA ALA A 49 -14.18 -12.26 -5.52
C ALA A 49 -13.72 -13.16 -4.36
N ASN A 50 -12.42 -13.39 -4.23
CA ASN A 50 -11.88 -14.38 -3.28
C ASN A 50 -11.34 -13.76 -1.98
N ARG A 51 -11.32 -12.43 -1.85
CA ARG A 51 -10.70 -11.72 -0.72
C ARG A 51 -9.23 -12.08 -0.48
N GLU A 52 -8.56 -12.64 -1.48
CA GLU A 52 -7.14 -12.98 -1.42
C GLU A 52 -6.28 -11.72 -1.58
N TRP A 53 -5.22 -11.61 -0.80
CA TRP A 53 -4.22 -10.55 -0.93
C TRP A 53 -3.27 -10.87 -2.07
N ARG A 54 -3.11 -9.93 -3.00
CA ARG A 54 -2.16 -10.04 -4.11
C ARG A 54 -1.18 -8.88 -4.04
N GLU A 55 0.10 -9.18 -4.23
CA GLU A 55 1.12 -8.15 -4.34
C GLU A 55 0.82 -7.29 -5.57
N PHE A 56 0.63 -6.00 -5.34
CA PHE A 56 0.44 -5.01 -6.40
C PHE A 56 1.79 -4.48 -6.89
N GLY A 57 2.71 -4.22 -5.96
CA GLY A 57 4.06 -3.79 -6.28
C GLY A 57 4.88 -3.46 -5.05
N ARG A 58 6.15 -3.12 -5.28
CA ARG A 58 7.14 -2.76 -4.25
C ARG A 58 7.78 -1.42 -4.57
N THR A 59 8.12 -0.64 -3.55
CA THR A 59 8.94 0.58 -3.70
C THR A 59 10.41 0.23 -3.93
N GLU A 60 11.23 1.24 -4.14
CA GLU A 60 12.67 1.13 -3.94
C GLU A 60 13.02 0.93 -2.46
N VAL A 61 14.26 0.50 -2.24
CA VAL A 61 14.91 0.40 -0.93
C VAL A 61 15.60 1.73 -0.65
N ILE A 62 15.43 2.26 0.55
CA ILE A 62 16.15 3.47 0.96
C ILE A 62 17.16 3.11 2.03
N ASP A 63 18.44 3.31 1.73
CA ASP A 63 19.55 2.92 2.60
C ASP A 63 19.59 3.75 3.91
N ASN A 64 19.79 3.07 5.03
CA ASN A 64 20.20 3.63 6.32
C ASN A 64 19.30 4.78 6.80
N THR A 65 17.97 4.57 6.79
CA THR A 65 16.98 5.57 7.22
C THR A 65 15.80 4.99 7.98
N LEU A 66 15.42 5.66 9.07
CA LEU A 66 14.18 5.39 9.81
C LEU A 66 13.02 6.29 9.35
N ASN A 67 13.27 7.18 8.38
CA ASN A 67 12.30 8.15 7.88
C ASN A 67 12.26 8.13 6.34
N PRO A 68 11.98 6.98 5.71
CA PRO A 68 12.02 6.88 4.26
C PRO A 68 10.93 7.74 3.61
N ASP A 69 11.28 8.34 2.48
CA ASP A 69 10.37 9.00 1.56
C ASP A 69 10.50 8.31 0.21
N PHE A 70 9.53 7.46 -0.14
CA PHE A 70 9.62 6.64 -1.34
C PHE A 70 9.20 7.46 -2.56
N VAL A 71 10.06 7.47 -3.56
CA VAL A 71 9.85 8.13 -4.85
C VAL A 71 8.92 7.30 -5.72
N ARG A 72 8.97 5.96 -5.61
CA ARG A 72 8.09 5.10 -6.40
C ARG A 72 6.63 5.28 -6.00
N LYS A 73 5.83 5.65 -6.99
CA LYS A 73 4.40 5.85 -6.89
C LYS A 73 3.64 4.59 -7.31
N PHE A 74 2.53 4.30 -6.64
CA PHE A 74 1.60 3.23 -7.03
C PHE A 74 0.39 3.83 -7.73
N ILE A 75 0.17 3.48 -8.99
CA ILE A 75 -0.98 3.96 -9.76
C ILE A 75 -2.09 2.91 -9.71
N LEU A 76 -3.20 3.25 -9.07
CA LEU A 76 -4.36 2.37 -8.91
C LEU A 76 -5.57 2.95 -9.62
N ASP A 77 -6.41 2.09 -10.15
CA ASP A 77 -7.75 2.44 -10.60
C ASP A 77 -8.67 2.59 -9.37
N TYR A 78 -9.27 3.77 -9.17
CA TYR A 78 -10.18 4.04 -8.07
C TYR A 78 -11.65 3.89 -8.52
N PHE A 79 -12.40 3.07 -7.79
CA PHE A 79 -13.82 2.80 -8.01
C PHE A 79 -14.61 3.31 -6.80
N PHE A 80 -15.39 4.37 -6.97
CA PHE A 80 -16.09 5.01 -5.85
C PHE A 80 -17.16 4.10 -5.20
N GLU A 81 -17.71 3.16 -5.97
CA GLU A 81 -18.75 2.22 -5.50
C GLU A 81 -18.16 1.00 -4.79
N GLU A 82 -16.83 0.80 -4.85
CA GLU A 82 -16.17 -0.40 -4.34
C GLU A 82 -15.24 -0.11 -3.16
N ARG A 83 -15.32 -0.98 -2.15
CA ARG A 83 -14.39 -0.94 -1.03
C ARG A 83 -13.07 -1.63 -1.43
N GLN A 84 -12.12 -0.84 -1.89
CA GLN A 84 -10.80 -1.33 -2.29
C GLN A 84 -9.85 -1.38 -1.08
N ASN A 85 -9.65 -2.57 -0.52
CA ASN A 85 -8.75 -2.80 0.61
C ASN A 85 -7.28 -2.86 0.19
N LEU A 86 -6.46 -2.10 0.89
CA LEU A 86 -5.01 -2.01 0.73
C LEU A 86 -4.31 -2.45 2.01
N ARG A 87 -3.23 -3.19 1.83
CA ARG A 87 -2.29 -3.54 2.89
C ARG A 87 -0.89 -3.14 2.47
N PHE A 88 -0.20 -2.40 3.32
CA PHE A 88 1.17 -1.97 3.13
C PHE A 88 2.03 -2.70 4.14
N ASP A 89 2.97 -3.51 3.68
CA ASP A 89 3.92 -4.22 4.53
C ASP A 89 5.30 -3.58 4.37
N LEU A 90 5.95 -3.27 5.47
CA LEU A 90 7.31 -2.72 5.51
C LEU A 90 8.30 -3.78 5.98
N TYR A 91 9.40 -3.86 5.25
CA TYR A 91 10.49 -4.78 5.55
C TYR A 91 11.81 -4.02 5.60
N ASP A 92 12.71 -4.51 6.43
CA ASP A 92 14.10 -4.10 6.53
C ASP A 92 14.96 -5.02 5.67
N LEU A 93 15.51 -4.48 4.58
CA LEU A 93 16.37 -5.22 3.66
C LEU A 93 17.80 -5.28 4.17
N ASP A 94 17.96 -5.77 5.40
CA ASP A 94 19.27 -6.00 5.98
C ASP A 94 19.92 -7.21 5.26
N CYS A 95 21.06 -6.96 4.62
CA CYS A 95 21.91 -7.94 3.93
C CYS A 95 21.50 -8.37 2.51
N LYS A 96 22.30 -7.94 1.51
CA LYS A 96 22.67 -8.47 0.16
C LYS A 96 22.01 -9.75 -0.43
N SER A 97 20.77 -10.09 -0.10
CA SER A 97 20.10 -11.33 -0.49
C SER A 97 18.67 -11.00 -0.92
N ASP A 98 18.26 -11.45 -2.10
CA ASP A 98 16.96 -11.11 -2.74
C ASP A 98 15.72 -11.79 -2.12
N ASN A 99 15.83 -12.43 -0.95
CA ASN A 99 14.78 -13.30 -0.39
C ASN A 99 13.95 -12.59 0.69
N LEU A 100 12.68 -12.27 0.37
CA LEU A 100 11.74 -11.58 1.25
C LEU A 100 11.54 -12.26 2.62
N SER A 101 11.64 -13.59 2.69
CA SER A 101 11.52 -14.35 3.94
C SER A 101 12.69 -14.20 4.92
N LYS A 102 13.78 -13.55 4.49
CA LYS A 102 14.97 -13.29 5.33
C LYS A 102 15.04 -11.85 5.85
N HIS A 103 14.10 -11.00 5.45
CA HIS A 103 14.08 -9.59 5.81
C HIS A 103 13.28 -9.36 7.08
N ASP A 104 13.74 -8.44 7.92
CA ASP A 104 13.11 -8.15 9.20
C ASP A 104 11.82 -7.38 8.97
N PHE A 105 10.72 -7.86 9.52
CA PHE A 105 9.44 -7.18 9.41
C PHE A 105 9.42 -5.94 10.33
N LEU A 106 9.19 -4.77 9.74
CA LEU A 106 9.16 -3.48 10.44
C LEU A 106 7.76 -3.09 10.89
N GLY A 107 6.74 -3.49 10.12
CA GLY A 107 5.33 -3.27 10.44
C GLY A 107 4.45 -3.28 9.20
N GLN A 108 3.14 -3.24 9.42
CA GLN A 108 2.14 -3.15 8.36
C GLN A 108 1.07 -2.11 8.67
N ALA A 109 0.43 -1.59 7.63
CA ALA A 109 -0.72 -0.69 7.73
C ALA A 109 -1.85 -1.20 6.83
N PHE A 110 -3.09 -1.11 7.34
CA PHE A 110 -4.30 -1.42 6.59
C PHE A 110 -5.15 -0.17 6.42
N CYS A 111 -5.65 0.03 5.21
CA CYS A 111 -6.57 1.09 4.86
C CYS A 111 -7.31 0.74 3.58
N THR A 112 -8.28 1.56 3.22
CA THR A 112 -8.95 1.48 1.92
C THR A 112 -8.52 2.64 1.05
N LEU A 113 -8.58 2.46 -0.27
CA LEU A 113 -8.27 3.54 -1.20
C LEU A 113 -9.18 4.76 -0.97
N GLY A 114 -10.46 4.51 -0.68
CA GLY A 114 -11.44 5.54 -0.32
C GLY A 114 -11.09 6.30 0.97
N GLU A 115 -10.53 5.64 1.99
CA GLU A 115 -10.05 6.34 3.20
C GLU A 115 -8.93 7.34 2.88
N ILE A 116 -8.00 6.99 1.98
CA ILE A 116 -6.86 7.86 1.64
C ILE A 116 -7.35 9.07 0.83
N VAL A 117 -8.13 8.81 -0.23
CA VAL A 117 -8.65 9.84 -1.13
C VAL A 117 -9.61 10.78 -0.38
N GLY A 118 -10.44 10.24 0.50
CA GLY A 118 -11.38 10.99 1.33
C GLY A 118 -10.77 11.69 2.55
N SER A 119 -9.50 11.47 2.85
CA SER A 119 -8.81 12.17 3.94
C SER A 119 -8.54 13.64 3.59
N LEU A 120 -8.44 14.51 4.60
CA LEU A 120 -8.15 15.92 4.38
C LEU A 120 -6.81 16.10 3.66
N GLY A 121 -6.83 16.75 2.50
CA GLY A 121 -5.64 16.93 1.65
C GLY A 121 -5.14 15.63 1.00
N SER A 122 -6.00 14.60 0.92
CA SER A 122 -5.70 13.27 0.36
C SER A 122 -4.46 12.62 0.99
N ARG A 123 -4.19 12.96 2.25
CA ARG A 123 -3.06 12.45 3.04
C ARG A 123 -3.61 11.77 4.27
N MET A 124 -3.15 10.55 4.51
CA MET A 124 -3.53 9.74 5.66
C MET A 124 -2.28 9.29 6.41
N GLU A 125 -2.35 9.31 7.74
CA GLU A 125 -1.28 8.90 8.64
C GLU A 125 -1.82 7.82 9.58
N LYS A 126 -1.10 6.71 9.72
CA LYS A 126 -1.46 5.59 10.61
C LYS A 126 -0.22 5.08 11.34
N LEU A 127 -0.41 4.57 12.55
CA LEU A 127 0.63 3.82 13.24
C LEU A 127 0.82 2.47 12.55
N LEU A 128 2.08 2.10 12.35
CA LEU A 128 2.43 0.75 11.89
C LEU A 128 2.09 -0.25 13.00
N ILE A 129 1.48 -1.37 12.61
CA ILE A 129 1.10 -2.46 13.50
C ILE A 129 1.77 -3.77 13.07
N GLY A 130 1.54 -4.86 13.81
CA GLY A 130 2.01 -6.20 13.44
C GLY A 130 3.19 -6.73 14.26
N ILE A 131 3.80 -5.90 15.13
CA ILE A 131 4.78 -6.36 16.11
C ILE A 131 4.22 -6.10 17.53
N PRO A 132 3.85 -7.14 18.28
CA PRO A 132 3.25 -6.96 19.61
C PRO A 132 4.24 -6.29 20.56
N GLY A 133 3.78 -5.25 21.26
CA GLY A 133 4.55 -4.56 22.30
C GLY A 133 5.63 -3.60 21.78
N LYS A 134 5.74 -3.36 20.46
CA LYS A 134 6.68 -2.39 19.89
C LYS A 134 5.97 -1.26 19.13
N LYS A 135 6.55 -0.07 19.17
CA LYS A 135 6.17 1.04 18.28
C LYS A 135 6.94 0.89 16.97
N CYS A 136 6.22 0.52 15.92
CA CYS A 136 6.79 0.25 14.59
C CYS A 136 7.06 1.51 13.76
N GLY A 137 6.62 2.68 14.24
CA GLY A 137 6.69 3.96 13.54
C GLY A 137 5.35 4.40 12.96
N THR A 138 5.40 5.46 12.17
CA THR A 138 4.23 6.06 11.51
C THR A 138 4.33 5.85 10.01
N PHE A 139 3.26 5.31 9.44
CA PHE A 139 3.03 5.18 8.01
C PHE A 139 2.23 6.37 7.51
N ILE A 140 2.67 6.96 6.40
CA ILE A 140 2.04 8.11 5.77
C ILE A 140 1.83 7.76 4.30
N VAL A 141 0.61 7.92 3.81
CA VAL A 141 0.27 7.74 2.40
C VAL A 141 -0.49 8.95 1.90
N ARG A 142 -0.13 9.39 0.69
CA ARG A 142 -0.82 10.48 -0.01
C ARG A 142 -1.36 9.96 -1.34
N ALA A 143 -2.59 10.31 -1.66
CA ALA A 143 -3.19 10.09 -2.96
C ALA A 143 -3.23 11.39 -3.77
N GLU A 144 -2.91 11.30 -5.06
CA GLU A 144 -3.13 12.36 -6.03
C GLU A 144 -3.93 11.80 -7.21
N GLU A 145 -5.05 12.44 -7.55
CA GLU A 145 -5.87 12.01 -8.69
C GLU A 145 -5.15 12.37 -9.99
N LEU A 146 -4.92 11.37 -10.84
CA LEU A 146 -4.40 11.56 -12.17
C LEU A 146 -5.57 11.97 -13.07
N SER A 147 -5.71 13.27 -13.29
CA SER A 147 -6.67 13.79 -14.24
C SER A 147 -6.30 13.27 -15.63
N ASN A 148 -7.12 12.40 -16.22
CA ASN A 148 -7.05 12.18 -17.65
C ASN A 148 -7.44 13.50 -18.31
N CYS A 149 -6.45 14.26 -18.80
CA CYS A 149 -6.70 15.32 -19.76
C CYS A 149 -7.38 14.66 -20.97
N ARG A 150 -8.70 14.88 -21.07
CA ARG A 150 -9.51 14.50 -22.23
C ARG A 150 -9.21 15.43 -23.40
#